data_AF-A0A4Q5IV58-F1
#
_entry.id   AF-A0A4Q5IV58-F1
#
_cell.length_a   1.000
_cell.length_b   1.000
_cell.length_c   1.000
_cell.angle_alpha   90.00
_cell.angle_beta   90.00
_cell.angle_gamma   90.00
#
_symmetry.space_group_name_H-M   'P 1'
#
loop_
_entity.id
_entity.type
_entity.pdbx_description
1 polymer ?
#
loop_
_entity_poly.entity_id
_entity_poly.type
_entity_poly.pdbx_seq_one_letter_code
_entity_poly.pdbx_strand_id
1 'polypeptide(L)'
;MSAPVTPPGLEQRLTAALHARADLVTPDDLTTLLVPAAPRRRSRRTAVLAGLAAAAVVAGAVVAVPLLDDGRPERGPAPAGPTPSPSPDTVDGQAVDRLRVDVDGDGTPDDVRLVGADLEVALASGTTATWPVGAGARLLPWADVGTSRPGLVVLPAPGAEEGGAVVTWRDGTLTPIDAQGLLADRPGRVVWVDETRALHSGEYDAGVPDDERVLVQATSYHQVRGELLGTPVGEQCWDRLAEATPVACEQLPAMDADPSLMFPVVEDRYPVGEPHGQLSGDFEKVVLRRAGDEFELSYTWDGVESTAPVRTVVAPELLGSAIASSLDAPAVVVGYESGDSTRMQVYAPTSEGFRALDVADGRFLGDGFLAGSGGQYLHQRTWTSQRSGLWSAQQVSADEPDRYLVTRWTVDDTTLVPDDQGEACLDFSRNRRLPDATCGAS
;
A
#
# COMPACT_ATOMS: atom_id res chain seq x y z
N MET A 1 4.70 64.33 -6.16
CA MET A 1 3.82 63.27 -5.65
C MET A 1 3.73 62.20 -6.73
N SER A 2 4.45 61.09 -6.56
CA SER A 2 4.46 60.00 -7.53
C SER A 2 3.40 58.98 -7.13
N ALA A 3 2.53 58.60 -8.07
CA ALA A 3 1.50 57.60 -7.83
C ALA A 3 2.12 56.23 -7.55
N PRO A 4 1.54 55.43 -6.63
CA PRO A 4 1.99 54.07 -6.38
C PRO A 4 1.74 53.22 -7.62
N VAL A 5 2.79 52.58 -8.14
CA VAL A 5 2.70 51.59 -9.22
C VAL A 5 2.28 50.27 -8.58
N THR A 6 1.03 49.88 -8.79
CA THR A 6 0.56 48.55 -8.39
C THR A 6 1.26 47.49 -9.25
N PRO A 7 1.88 46.47 -8.65
CA PRO A 7 2.54 45.42 -9.42
C PRO A 7 1.52 44.67 -10.29
N PRO A 8 1.91 44.21 -11.49
CA PRO A 8 1.01 43.50 -12.39
C PRO A 8 0.52 42.20 -11.75
N GLY A 9 -0.75 41.87 -12.01
CA GLY A 9 -1.37 40.64 -11.52
C GLY A 9 -0.65 39.38 -12.01
N LEU A 10 -0.85 38.27 -11.30
CA LEU A 10 -0.23 36.97 -11.59
C LEU A 10 -0.40 36.55 -13.07
N GLU A 11 -1.59 36.77 -13.63
CA GLU A 11 -1.93 36.43 -15.01
C GLU A 11 -1.13 37.23 -16.05
N GLN A 12 -0.87 38.52 -15.78
CA GLN A 12 0.01 39.35 -16.62
C GLN A 12 1.47 38.90 -16.53
N ARG A 13 1.91 38.43 -15.35
CA ARG A 13 3.28 37.92 -15.16
C ARG A 13 3.47 36.59 -15.88
N LEU A 14 2.49 35.70 -15.85
CA LEU A 14 2.51 34.42 -16.55
C LEU A 14 2.47 34.62 -18.07
N THR A 15 1.57 35.48 -18.56
CA THR A 15 1.48 35.82 -19.98
C THR A 15 2.78 36.43 -20.51
N ALA A 16 3.41 37.34 -19.74
CA ALA A 16 4.70 37.92 -20.11
C ALA A 16 5.83 36.87 -20.13
N ALA A 17 5.85 35.94 -19.17
CA ALA A 17 6.84 34.87 -19.11
C ALA A 17 6.70 33.87 -20.28
N LEU A 18 5.47 33.54 -20.67
CA LEU A 18 5.20 32.65 -21.80
C LEU A 18 5.59 33.30 -23.13
N HIS A 19 5.28 34.59 -23.33
CA HIS A 19 5.73 35.33 -24.51
C HIS A 19 7.26 35.43 -24.58
N ALA A 20 7.91 35.73 -23.47
CA ALA A 20 9.38 35.80 -23.42
C ALA A 20 10.04 34.46 -23.75
N ARG A 21 9.40 33.32 -23.44
CA ARG A 21 9.88 31.98 -23.84
C ARG A 21 9.62 31.66 -25.31
N ALA A 22 8.49 32.11 -25.86
CA ALA A 22 8.17 31.88 -27.27
C ALA A 22 9.18 32.57 -28.20
N ASP A 23 9.70 33.74 -27.81
CA ASP A 23 10.71 34.48 -28.56
C ASP A 23 12.11 33.83 -28.54
N LEU A 24 12.32 32.80 -27.71
CA LEU A 24 13.59 32.06 -27.62
C LEU A 24 13.64 30.84 -28.55
N VAL A 25 12.52 30.44 -29.17
CA VAL A 25 12.50 29.33 -30.12
C VAL A 25 12.81 29.89 -31.51
N THR A 26 13.98 29.54 -32.03
CA THR A 26 14.36 29.90 -33.40
C THR A 26 13.89 28.82 -34.39
N PRO A 27 13.67 29.16 -35.66
CA PRO A 27 13.33 28.15 -36.68
C PRO A 27 14.36 27.02 -36.82
N ASP A 28 15.62 27.26 -36.43
CA ASP A 28 16.68 26.25 -36.46
C ASP A 28 16.49 25.20 -35.35
N ASP A 29 15.90 25.56 -34.21
CA ASP A 29 15.54 24.64 -33.12
C ASP A 29 14.41 23.67 -33.51
N LEU A 30 13.70 23.97 -34.61
CA LEU A 30 12.62 23.14 -35.17
C LEU A 30 13.10 22.24 -36.31
N THR A 31 14.40 22.25 -36.64
CA THR A 31 14.92 21.34 -37.67
C THR A 31 15.11 19.94 -37.11
N THR A 32 14.33 18.99 -37.62
CA THR A 32 14.46 17.56 -37.33
C THR A 32 15.91 17.10 -37.56
N LEU A 33 16.62 16.81 -36.48
CA LEU A 33 17.96 16.21 -36.55
C LEU A 33 17.84 14.86 -37.27
N LEU A 34 18.30 14.80 -38.52
CA LEU A 34 18.45 13.56 -39.27
C LEU A 34 19.48 12.69 -38.55
N VAL A 35 19.01 11.77 -37.72
CA VAL A 35 19.83 10.78 -37.01
C VAL A 35 20.62 9.96 -38.05
N PRO A 36 21.97 9.96 -38.00
CA PRO A 36 22.77 9.12 -38.89
C PRO A 36 22.43 7.64 -38.67
N ALA A 37 22.08 6.93 -39.73
CA ALA A 37 21.78 5.50 -39.66
C ALA A 37 22.96 4.72 -39.05
N ALA A 38 22.68 3.98 -37.96
CA ALA A 38 23.70 3.17 -37.28
C ALA A 38 24.29 2.08 -38.20
N PRO A 39 25.60 1.81 -38.14
CA PRO A 39 26.23 0.80 -38.98
C PRO A 39 25.80 -0.62 -38.58
N ARG A 40 25.24 -1.36 -39.54
CA ARG A 40 24.84 -2.77 -39.39
C ARG A 40 26.05 -3.66 -39.05
N ARG A 41 26.16 -4.12 -37.81
CA ARG A 41 27.10 -5.18 -37.41
C ARG A 41 26.58 -6.56 -37.84
N ARG A 42 27.32 -7.23 -38.72
CA ARG A 42 27.12 -8.64 -39.08
C ARG A 42 27.42 -9.53 -37.87
N SER A 43 26.40 -10.21 -37.35
CA SER A 43 26.58 -11.23 -36.31
C SER A 43 27.27 -12.47 -36.90
N ARG A 44 28.43 -12.83 -36.33
CA ARG A 44 29.04 -14.14 -36.53
C ARG A 44 28.38 -15.11 -35.55
N ARG A 45 27.61 -16.04 -36.10
CA ARG A 45 27.14 -17.23 -35.38
C ARG A 45 28.35 -18.10 -35.05
N THR A 46 28.55 -18.39 -33.78
CA THR A 46 29.42 -19.49 -33.35
C THR A 46 28.56 -20.43 -32.52
N ALA A 47 28.28 -21.60 -33.10
CA ALA A 47 27.63 -22.70 -32.43
C ALA A 47 28.65 -23.40 -31.52
N VAL A 48 28.30 -23.62 -30.26
CA VAL A 48 28.96 -24.61 -29.41
C VAL A 48 27.89 -25.52 -28.84
N LEU A 49 27.92 -26.76 -29.31
CA LEU A 49 27.18 -27.90 -28.82
C LEU A 49 28.02 -28.62 -27.75
N ALA A 50 27.28 -29.33 -26.89
CA ALA A 50 27.66 -30.50 -26.08
C ALA A 50 28.05 -30.26 -24.61
N GLY A 51 27.31 -30.95 -23.72
CA GLY A 51 27.64 -31.17 -22.33
C GLY A 51 26.46 -31.68 -21.49
N LEU A 52 26.06 -32.93 -21.70
CA LEU A 52 25.04 -33.66 -20.94
C LEU A 52 25.61 -34.28 -19.63
N ALA A 53 24.70 -34.62 -18.71
CA ALA A 53 24.79 -35.52 -17.55
C ALA A 53 25.17 -34.87 -16.19
N ALA A 54 24.60 -35.23 -15.03
CA ALA A 54 23.46 -36.08 -14.65
C ALA A 54 23.16 -35.87 -13.14
N ALA A 55 21.90 -36.11 -12.76
CA ALA A 55 21.39 -36.71 -11.51
C ALA A 55 21.67 -36.06 -10.13
N ALA A 56 20.58 -35.74 -9.42
CA ALA A 56 20.32 -36.32 -8.08
C ALA A 56 18.85 -36.09 -7.67
N VAL A 57 18.13 -37.21 -7.51
CA VAL A 57 16.80 -37.33 -6.91
C VAL A 57 16.96 -37.29 -5.39
N VAL A 58 16.22 -36.42 -4.69
CA VAL A 58 15.93 -36.60 -3.26
C VAL A 58 14.43 -36.42 -3.05
N ALA A 59 13.79 -37.54 -2.75
CA ALA A 59 12.47 -37.64 -2.19
C ALA A 59 12.55 -37.46 -0.66
N GLY A 60 11.65 -36.68 -0.08
CA GLY A 60 11.38 -36.60 1.36
C GLY A 60 9.91 -36.25 1.55
N ALA A 61 9.04 -37.25 1.71
CA ALA A 61 8.54 -37.75 3.00
C ALA A 61 7.32 -36.97 3.51
N VAL A 62 6.15 -37.35 2.99
CA VAL A 62 4.83 -37.02 3.55
C VAL A 62 4.62 -37.87 4.80
N VAL A 63 4.53 -37.22 5.96
CA VAL A 63 4.11 -37.88 7.21
C VAL A 63 2.59 -37.92 7.23
N ALA A 64 2.02 -39.09 6.94
CA ALA A 64 0.62 -39.38 7.18
C ALA A 64 0.39 -39.58 8.69
N VAL A 65 -0.44 -38.73 9.29
CA VAL A 65 -0.93 -38.90 10.66
C VAL A 65 -2.05 -39.95 10.65
N PRO A 66 -2.00 -41.01 11.48
CA PRO A 66 -3.08 -41.98 11.55
C PRO A 66 -4.33 -41.35 12.18
N LEU A 67 -5.47 -41.47 11.49
CA LEU A 67 -6.80 -41.32 12.07
C LEU A 67 -6.96 -42.38 13.17
N LEU A 68 -7.08 -41.92 14.42
CA LEU A 68 -7.63 -42.71 15.51
C LEU A 68 -9.14 -42.51 15.51
N ASP A 69 -9.82 -43.57 15.07
CA ASP A 69 -11.22 -43.88 15.32
C ASP A 69 -11.33 -44.40 16.76
N ASP A 70 -12.10 -43.71 17.61
CA ASP A 70 -12.57 -44.25 18.88
C ASP A 70 -13.85 -43.52 19.34
N GLY A 71 -14.96 -44.27 19.32
CA GLY A 71 -16.00 -44.18 20.35
C GLY A 71 -17.11 -43.14 20.16
N ARG A 72 -18.21 -43.56 19.53
CA ARG A 72 -19.55 -42.98 19.77
C ARG A 72 -19.99 -43.30 21.21
N PRO A 73 -20.30 -42.30 22.06
CA PRO A 73 -21.18 -42.49 23.20
C PRO A 73 -22.64 -42.28 22.78
N GLU A 74 -23.51 -43.12 23.33
CA GLU A 74 -24.97 -43.07 23.17
C GLU A 74 -25.54 -41.69 23.55
N ARG A 75 -26.38 -41.12 22.67
CA ARG A 75 -27.19 -39.92 22.97
C ARG A 75 -28.28 -40.29 23.99
N GLY A 76 -28.08 -39.90 25.24
CA GLY A 76 -29.19 -39.65 26.17
C GLY A 76 -30.02 -38.42 25.75
N PRO A 77 -31.25 -38.28 26.25
CA PRO A 77 -32.13 -37.15 25.92
C PRO A 77 -31.51 -35.82 26.37
N ALA A 78 -31.48 -34.85 25.46
CA ALA A 78 -30.89 -33.54 25.66
C ALA A 78 -31.62 -32.75 26.77
N PRO A 79 -30.90 -32.08 27.69
CA PRO A 79 -31.50 -31.10 28.59
C PRO A 79 -32.06 -29.92 27.79
N ALA A 80 -33.13 -29.31 28.31
CA ALA A 80 -33.77 -28.13 27.72
C ALA A 80 -32.70 -27.05 27.44
N GLY A 81 -32.60 -26.63 26.19
CA GLY A 81 -31.61 -25.64 25.75
C GLY A 81 -31.75 -24.33 26.51
N PRO A 82 -30.65 -23.59 26.73
CA PRO A 82 -30.69 -22.26 27.31
C PRO A 82 -31.58 -21.37 26.44
N THR A 83 -32.46 -20.61 27.10
CA THR A 83 -33.23 -19.53 26.50
C THR A 83 -32.29 -18.65 25.67
N PRO A 84 -32.62 -18.30 24.42
CA PRO A 84 -31.76 -17.45 23.61
C PRO A 84 -31.53 -16.12 24.34
N SER A 85 -30.26 -15.84 24.67
CA SER A 85 -29.85 -14.48 25.03
C SER A 85 -30.15 -13.57 23.83
N PRO A 86 -30.66 -12.35 24.05
CA PRO A 86 -30.88 -11.40 22.98
C PRO A 86 -29.54 -11.13 22.28
N SER A 87 -29.49 -11.38 20.97
CA SER A 87 -28.39 -10.93 20.13
C SER A 87 -28.26 -9.42 20.27
N PRO A 88 -27.07 -8.87 20.53
CA PRO A 88 -26.90 -7.43 20.56
C PRO A 88 -27.09 -6.89 19.13
N ASP A 89 -28.10 -6.05 18.95
CA ASP A 89 -28.28 -5.17 17.79
C ASP A 89 -27.07 -4.22 17.73
N THR A 90 -25.95 -4.68 17.18
CA THR A 90 -24.78 -3.86 16.89
C THR A 90 -24.55 -3.98 15.40
N VAL A 91 -24.76 -2.87 14.68
CA VAL A 91 -24.30 -2.74 13.30
C VAL A 91 -22.78 -2.74 13.35
N ASP A 92 -22.16 -3.67 12.63
CA ASP A 92 -20.73 -3.98 12.75
C ASP A 92 -19.85 -2.74 12.53
N GLY A 93 -18.95 -2.49 13.49
CA GLY A 93 -17.86 -1.52 13.41
C GLY A 93 -18.19 -0.03 13.37
N GLN A 94 -19.46 0.38 13.40
CA GLN A 94 -19.81 1.80 13.50
C GLN A 94 -19.53 2.35 14.91
N ALA A 95 -19.17 3.64 14.98
CA ALA A 95 -19.04 4.34 16.24
C ALA A 95 -20.40 4.36 16.97
N VAL A 96 -20.40 4.06 18.26
CA VAL A 96 -21.58 4.04 19.12
C VAL A 96 -21.42 5.06 20.24
N ASP A 97 -22.48 5.75 20.61
CA ASP A 97 -22.45 6.65 21.78
C ASP A 97 -22.55 5.88 23.10
N ARG A 98 -23.05 4.63 23.03
CA ARG A 98 -23.36 3.77 24.18
C ARG A 98 -23.18 2.30 23.82
N LEU A 99 -22.63 1.54 24.76
CA LEU A 99 -22.40 0.11 24.67
C LEU A 99 -22.85 -0.57 25.96
N ARG A 100 -23.41 -1.78 25.83
CA ARG A 100 -23.64 -2.68 26.96
C ARG A 100 -22.72 -3.88 26.88
N VAL A 101 -21.78 -3.97 27.81
CA VAL A 101 -20.76 -5.01 27.84
C VAL A 101 -20.33 -5.25 29.30
N ASP A 102 -20.09 -6.50 29.66
CA ASP A 102 -19.54 -6.90 30.96
C ASP A 102 -18.04 -6.53 31.00
N VAL A 103 -17.70 -5.38 31.59
CA VAL A 103 -16.32 -4.89 31.62
C VAL A 103 -15.51 -5.45 32.78
N ASP A 104 -16.17 -5.83 33.88
CA ASP A 104 -15.51 -6.28 35.09
C ASP A 104 -15.38 -7.81 35.20
N GLY A 105 -16.12 -8.54 34.36
CA GLY A 105 -16.11 -9.99 34.21
C GLY A 105 -17.07 -10.71 35.15
N ASP A 106 -18.11 -10.03 35.68
CA ASP A 106 -19.07 -10.60 36.61
C ASP A 106 -20.24 -11.35 35.94
N GLY A 107 -20.32 -11.30 34.61
CA GLY A 107 -21.35 -11.92 33.77
C GLY A 107 -22.59 -11.04 33.54
N THR A 108 -22.63 -9.83 34.11
CA THR A 108 -23.72 -8.86 33.97
C THR A 108 -23.27 -7.71 33.05
N PRO A 109 -24.05 -7.34 32.02
CA PRO A 109 -23.67 -6.22 31.17
C PRO A 109 -23.65 -4.88 31.91
N ASP A 110 -22.55 -4.16 31.80
CA ASP A 110 -22.36 -2.80 32.32
C ASP A 110 -22.72 -1.74 31.27
N ASP A 111 -22.90 -0.50 31.73
CA ASP A 111 -23.21 0.63 30.86
C ASP A 111 -21.95 1.43 30.54
N VAL A 112 -21.57 1.47 29.27
CA VAL A 112 -20.43 2.24 28.77
C VAL A 112 -20.94 3.32 27.82
N ARG A 113 -20.53 4.57 28.01
CA ARG A 113 -21.00 5.69 27.16
C ARG A 113 -20.01 6.85 27.12
N LEU A 114 -20.07 7.64 26.05
CA LEU A 114 -19.37 8.91 25.99
C LEU A 114 -20.24 10.05 26.55
N VAL A 115 -19.66 10.87 27.42
CA VAL A 115 -20.31 12.02 28.06
C VAL A 115 -19.41 13.24 27.91
N GLY A 116 -19.66 14.05 26.88
CA GLY A 116 -18.84 15.23 26.61
C GLY A 116 -17.43 14.84 26.16
N ALA A 117 -16.45 14.99 27.05
CA ALA A 117 -15.04 14.66 26.80
C ALA A 117 -14.56 13.47 27.65
N ASP A 118 -15.49 12.74 28.27
CA ASP A 118 -15.20 11.61 29.15
C ASP A 118 -15.87 10.32 28.64
N LEU A 119 -15.15 9.21 28.73
CA LEU A 119 -15.71 7.87 28.70
C LEU A 119 -16.19 7.53 30.12
N GLU A 120 -17.48 7.23 30.26
CA GLU A 120 -18.09 6.81 31.51
C GLU A 120 -18.43 5.32 31.45
N VAL A 121 -18.04 4.60 32.51
CA VAL A 121 -18.38 3.19 32.72
C VAL A 121 -19.12 3.08 34.04
N ALA A 122 -20.37 2.64 33.98
CA ALA A 122 -21.23 2.39 35.14
C ALA A 122 -21.53 0.90 35.26
N LEU A 123 -20.92 0.27 36.26
CA LEU A 123 -21.10 -1.14 36.54
C LEU A 123 -22.51 -1.43 37.03
N ALA A 124 -23.00 -2.64 36.77
CA ALA A 124 -24.29 -3.11 37.30
C ALA A 124 -24.35 -3.07 38.85
N SER A 125 -23.20 -3.19 39.51
CA SER A 125 -23.02 -3.05 40.97
C SER A 125 -23.26 -1.63 41.50
N GLY A 126 -23.32 -0.62 40.62
CA GLY A 126 -23.47 0.79 40.96
C GLY A 126 -22.15 1.56 41.08
N THR A 127 -21.00 0.90 40.92
CA THR A 127 -19.71 1.57 40.81
C THR A 127 -19.59 2.28 39.47
N THR A 128 -19.06 3.50 39.47
CA THR A 128 -18.79 4.26 38.25
C THR A 128 -17.33 4.65 38.17
N ALA A 129 -16.77 4.65 36.95
CA ALA A 129 -15.47 5.23 36.66
C ALA A 129 -15.54 6.06 35.38
N THR A 130 -14.67 7.07 35.29
CA THR A 130 -14.55 7.92 34.12
C THR A 130 -13.11 7.97 33.63
N TRP A 131 -12.92 8.16 32.32
CA TRP A 131 -11.63 8.34 31.68
C TRP A 131 -11.69 9.49 30.68
N PRO A 132 -10.76 10.47 30.71
CA PRO A 132 -10.78 11.57 29.75
C PRO A 132 -10.37 11.10 28.35
N VAL A 133 -11.12 11.48 27.33
CA VAL A 133 -10.91 11.07 25.92
C VAL A 133 -10.93 12.24 24.93
N GLY A 134 -11.25 13.45 25.38
CA GLY A 134 -11.36 14.63 24.52
C GLY A 134 -12.74 14.76 23.88
N ALA A 135 -13.10 16.00 23.51
CA ALA A 135 -14.40 16.29 22.91
C ALA A 135 -14.48 15.76 21.48
N GLY A 136 -15.62 15.16 21.12
CA GLY A 136 -15.85 14.61 19.78
C GLY A 136 -15.20 13.24 19.54
N ALA A 137 -14.66 12.62 20.60
CA ALA A 137 -14.21 11.23 20.56
C ALA A 137 -15.35 10.29 20.13
N ARG A 138 -14.98 9.13 19.59
CA ARG A 138 -15.89 8.09 19.10
C ARG A 138 -15.58 6.78 19.79
N LEU A 139 -16.59 6.08 20.28
CA LEU A 139 -16.43 4.78 20.92
C LEU A 139 -16.74 3.69 19.88
N LEU A 140 -15.81 2.77 19.65
CA LEU A 140 -16.05 1.59 18.81
C LEU A 140 -16.70 0.47 19.63
N PRO A 141 -17.23 -0.59 18.98
CA PRO A 141 -17.55 -1.82 19.68
C PRO A 141 -16.37 -2.31 20.54
N TRP A 142 -16.65 -2.98 21.65
CA TRP A 142 -15.57 -3.54 22.48
C TRP A 142 -14.75 -4.56 21.69
N ALA A 143 -13.45 -4.61 21.98
CA ALA A 143 -12.51 -5.54 21.37
C ALA A 143 -12.01 -6.58 22.37
N ASP A 144 -11.85 -7.82 21.93
CA ASP A 144 -11.02 -8.81 22.60
C ASP A 144 -9.55 -8.53 22.25
N VAL A 145 -8.87 -7.87 23.18
CA VAL A 145 -7.43 -7.60 23.08
C VAL A 145 -6.63 -8.63 23.87
N GLY A 146 -7.10 -9.87 24.01
CA GLY A 146 -6.34 -10.96 24.65
C GLY A 146 -6.24 -10.85 26.16
N THR A 147 -7.19 -10.17 26.79
CA THR A 147 -7.27 -10.03 28.26
C THR A 147 -8.52 -10.73 28.77
N SER A 148 -8.60 -11.00 30.07
CA SER A 148 -9.82 -11.57 30.67
C SER A 148 -11.01 -10.61 30.65
N ARG A 149 -10.81 -9.36 30.23
CA ARG A 149 -11.80 -8.28 30.19
C ARG A 149 -11.82 -7.63 28.80
N PRO A 150 -12.97 -7.12 28.36
CA PRO A 150 -13.07 -6.42 27.09
C PRO A 150 -12.22 -5.14 27.09
N GLY A 151 -11.57 -4.86 25.97
CA GLY A 151 -10.95 -3.58 25.67
C GLY A 151 -11.98 -2.60 25.13
N LEU A 152 -12.14 -1.44 25.79
CA LEU A 152 -12.95 -0.34 25.30
C LEU A 152 -12.09 0.54 24.39
N VAL A 153 -12.45 0.63 23.11
CA VAL A 153 -11.65 1.31 22.09
C VAL A 153 -12.26 2.68 21.80
N VAL A 154 -11.51 3.74 22.08
CA VAL A 154 -11.93 5.12 21.85
C VAL A 154 -11.02 5.76 20.81
N LEU A 155 -11.62 6.24 19.73
CA LEU A 155 -10.95 7.02 18.70
C LEU A 155 -11.09 8.51 19.01
N PRO A 156 -10.07 9.32 18.69
CA PRO A 156 -10.16 10.76 18.91
C PRO A 156 -11.09 11.40 17.87
N ALA A 157 -11.43 12.66 18.06
CA ALA A 157 -12.12 13.44 17.04
C ALA A 157 -11.23 13.58 15.78
N PRO A 158 -11.80 13.61 14.57
CA PRO A 158 -11.03 13.84 13.35
C PRO A 158 -10.16 15.11 13.45
N GLY A 159 -8.85 14.95 13.26
CA GLY A 159 -7.88 16.05 13.32
C GLY A 159 -7.40 16.47 14.71
N ALA A 160 -7.77 15.73 15.77
CA ALA A 160 -7.19 15.95 17.10
C ALA A 160 -5.69 15.58 17.13
N GLU A 161 -4.91 16.29 17.95
CA GLU A 161 -3.49 15.98 18.17
C GLU A 161 -3.29 14.76 19.08
N GLU A 162 -4.27 14.48 19.94
CA GLU A 162 -4.26 13.32 20.85
C GLU A 162 -4.66 12.05 20.09
N GLY A 163 -3.88 10.98 20.29
CA GLY A 163 -4.22 9.66 19.75
C GLY A 163 -5.38 9.01 20.53
N GLY A 164 -6.05 8.06 19.89
CA GLY A 164 -7.05 7.23 20.56
C GLY A 164 -6.44 6.34 21.64
N ALA A 165 -7.31 5.70 22.42
CA ALA A 165 -6.93 4.83 23.53
C ALA A 165 -7.71 3.51 23.51
N VAL A 166 -7.06 2.44 23.98
CA VAL A 166 -7.77 1.25 24.47
C VAL A 166 -7.71 1.28 25.98
N VAL A 167 -8.85 1.19 26.66
CA VAL A 167 -8.91 1.12 28.12
C VAL A 167 -9.56 -0.17 28.59
N THR A 168 -9.11 -0.69 29.73
CA THR A 168 -9.67 -1.89 30.36
C THR A 168 -10.04 -1.59 31.80
N TRP A 169 -11.03 -2.31 32.32
CA TRP A 169 -11.38 -2.23 33.73
C TRP A 169 -10.34 -3.00 34.57
N ARG A 170 -9.77 -2.38 35.60
CA ARG A 170 -8.83 -3.02 36.53
C ARG A 170 -8.96 -2.42 37.92
N ASP A 171 -9.14 -3.28 38.92
CA ASP A 171 -9.16 -2.88 40.33
C ASP A 171 -10.09 -1.68 40.66
N GLY A 172 -11.23 -1.59 39.98
CA GLY A 172 -12.22 -0.53 40.19
C GLY A 172 -11.97 0.76 39.40
N THR A 173 -10.98 0.78 38.50
CA THR A 173 -10.63 1.94 37.67
C THR A 173 -10.47 1.55 36.20
N LEU A 174 -10.52 2.57 35.33
CA LEU A 174 -10.15 2.42 33.92
C LEU A 174 -8.64 2.59 33.78
N THR A 175 -7.99 1.59 33.19
CA THR A 175 -6.55 1.57 32.96
C THR A 175 -6.28 1.55 31.45
N PRO A 176 -5.51 2.50 30.91
CA PRO A 176 -5.17 2.51 29.50
C PRO A 176 -4.18 1.39 29.19
N ILE A 177 -4.33 0.80 28.02
CA ILE A 177 -3.33 -0.03 27.36
C ILE A 177 -2.53 0.90 26.47
N ASP A 178 -1.20 0.80 26.51
CA ASP A 178 -0.36 1.61 25.63
C ASP A 178 -0.64 1.22 24.16
N ALA A 179 -1.12 2.23 23.40
CA ALA A 179 -1.48 2.13 21.99
C ALA A 179 -0.79 3.22 21.16
N GLN A 180 0.39 3.69 21.61
CA GLN A 180 1.12 4.83 21.05
C GLN A 180 1.08 4.90 19.52
N GLY A 181 0.37 5.93 19.02
CA GLY A 181 0.25 6.24 17.60
C GLY A 181 -0.59 5.25 16.79
N LEU A 182 -1.10 4.15 17.37
CA LEU A 182 -1.87 3.12 16.65
C LEU A 182 -3.29 3.59 16.32
N LEU A 183 -3.90 4.32 17.25
CA LEU A 183 -5.30 4.76 17.19
C LEU A 183 -5.45 6.22 16.73
N ALA A 184 -4.58 6.68 15.84
CA ALA A 184 -4.68 8.03 15.29
C ALA A 184 -5.74 8.08 14.18
N ASP A 185 -6.70 9.01 14.32
CA ASP A 185 -7.68 9.30 13.27
C ASP A 185 -7.08 10.33 12.29
N ARG A 186 -6.30 9.82 11.34
CA ARG A 186 -5.62 10.62 10.31
C ARG A 186 -6.02 10.15 8.90
N PRO A 187 -6.03 11.05 7.89
CA PRO A 187 -6.21 10.65 6.51
C PRO A 187 -5.26 9.50 6.14
N GLY A 188 -5.80 8.47 5.50
CA GLY A 188 -5.04 7.28 5.09
C GLY A 188 -4.90 6.24 6.19
N ARG A 189 -5.66 6.36 7.29
CA ARG A 189 -5.73 5.32 8.31
C ARG A 189 -7.16 5.03 8.74
N VAL A 190 -7.46 3.76 8.98
CA VAL A 190 -8.73 3.29 9.53
C VAL A 190 -8.47 2.35 10.70
N VAL A 191 -9.32 2.42 11.72
CA VAL A 191 -9.30 1.53 12.89
C VAL A 191 -10.69 0.94 13.02
N TRP A 192 -10.77 -0.37 13.24
CA TRP A 192 -12.04 -1.06 13.37
C TRP A 192 -11.95 -2.25 14.32
N VAL A 193 -13.11 -2.73 14.74
CA VAL A 193 -13.27 -3.98 15.48
C VAL A 193 -14.13 -4.89 14.62
N ASP A 194 -13.64 -6.09 14.32
CA ASP A 194 -14.35 -7.04 13.46
C ASP A 194 -15.42 -7.85 14.21
N GLU A 195 -16.10 -8.74 13.50
CA GLU A 195 -17.13 -9.63 14.04
C GLU A 195 -16.59 -10.60 15.11
N THR A 196 -15.29 -10.93 15.06
CA THR A 196 -14.60 -11.76 16.05
C THR A 196 -14.15 -10.97 17.26
N ARG A 197 -14.43 -9.66 17.29
CA ARG A 197 -13.99 -8.69 18.31
C ARG A 197 -12.49 -8.40 18.27
N ALA A 198 -11.77 -8.80 17.24
CA ALA A 198 -10.37 -8.43 17.10
C ALA A 198 -10.25 -6.94 16.77
N LEU A 199 -9.31 -6.25 17.44
CA LEU A 199 -8.97 -4.87 17.14
C LEU A 199 -8.01 -4.82 15.95
N HIS A 200 -8.33 -4.02 14.95
CA HIS A 200 -7.52 -3.82 13.77
C HIS A 200 -7.24 -2.35 13.53
N SER A 201 -6.09 -2.07 12.92
CA SER A 201 -5.80 -0.80 12.27
C SER A 201 -5.26 -1.08 10.89
N GLY A 202 -5.44 -0.18 9.96
CA GLY A 202 -4.80 -0.31 8.67
C GLY A 202 -4.61 0.99 7.94
N GLU A 203 -3.66 0.98 7.03
CA GLU A 203 -3.27 2.12 6.22
C GLU A 203 -3.84 2.00 4.82
N TYR A 204 -4.35 3.11 4.30
CA TYR A 204 -4.90 3.24 2.97
C TYR A 204 -4.44 4.53 2.27
N ASP A 205 -4.61 4.58 0.96
CA ASP A 205 -4.24 5.75 0.16
C ASP A 205 -5.37 6.78 0.23
N ALA A 206 -5.15 7.89 0.92
CA ALA A 206 -6.12 8.98 1.01
C ALA A 206 -5.99 10.02 -0.11
N GLY A 207 -5.00 9.85 -0.99
CA GLY A 207 -4.71 10.75 -2.11
C GLY A 207 -5.71 10.68 -3.26
N VAL A 208 -6.64 9.73 -3.24
CA VAL A 208 -7.75 9.66 -4.21
C VAL A 208 -9.01 10.27 -3.61
N PRO A 209 -9.27 11.56 -3.85
CA PRO A 209 -10.62 12.07 -3.69
C PRO A 209 -11.53 11.26 -4.62
N ASP A 210 -12.61 10.74 -4.05
CA ASP A 210 -13.67 9.98 -4.71
C ASP A 210 -13.47 8.46 -4.89
N ASP A 211 -12.38 7.86 -4.39
CA ASP A 211 -12.34 6.39 -4.26
C ASP A 211 -13.23 5.96 -3.09
N GLU A 212 -14.41 5.49 -3.47
CA GLU A 212 -15.42 4.87 -2.62
C GLU A 212 -14.89 3.59 -1.98
N ARG A 213 -13.87 2.97 -2.57
CA ARG A 213 -13.33 1.67 -2.17
C ARG A 213 -11.80 1.73 -2.15
N VAL A 214 -11.16 1.38 -1.02
CA VAL A 214 -9.69 1.39 -0.87
C VAL A 214 -9.11 0.08 -0.32
N LEU A 215 -7.92 -0.35 -0.78
CA LEU A 215 -7.15 -1.41 -0.10
C LEU A 215 -6.76 -0.92 1.28
N VAL A 216 -6.62 -1.80 2.25
CA VAL A 216 -6.18 -1.49 3.60
C VAL A 216 -5.10 -2.51 3.98
N GLN A 217 -3.87 -2.05 4.23
CA GLN A 217 -2.84 -2.92 4.82
C GLN A 217 -3.13 -3.02 6.31
N ALA A 218 -3.62 -4.18 6.74
CA ALA A 218 -4.22 -4.35 8.05
C ALA A 218 -3.26 -5.04 9.03
N THR A 219 -3.32 -4.57 10.28
CA THR A 219 -2.63 -5.13 11.44
C THR A 219 -3.67 -5.39 12.52
N SER A 220 -3.70 -6.62 13.03
CA SER A 220 -4.53 -7.01 14.17
C SER A 220 -3.74 -6.88 15.46
N TYR A 221 -4.38 -6.45 16.56
CA TYR A 221 -3.72 -6.19 17.83
C TYR A 221 -4.25 -7.08 18.94
N HIS A 222 -3.33 -7.56 19.77
CA HIS A 222 -3.61 -8.23 21.03
C HIS A 222 -2.68 -7.70 22.13
N GLN A 223 -3.12 -7.72 23.37
CA GLN A 223 -2.33 -7.24 24.50
C GLN A 223 -1.31 -8.28 24.93
N VAL A 224 -0.06 -7.85 25.06
CA VAL A 224 1.03 -8.63 25.67
C VAL A 224 1.71 -7.76 26.71
N ARG A 225 1.65 -8.17 27.98
CA ARG A 225 2.32 -7.49 29.11
C ARG A 225 1.97 -6.00 29.29
N GLY A 226 0.76 -5.60 28.94
CA GLY A 226 0.29 -4.21 29.11
C GLY A 226 0.39 -3.34 27.85
N GLU A 227 0.96 -3.86 26.78
CA GLU A 227 1.13 -3.17 25.49
C GLU A 227 0.35 -3.89 24.39
N LEU A 228 -0.10 -3.17 23.36
CA LEU A 228 -0.67 -3.78 22.17
C LEU A 228 0.43 -4.25 21.22
N LEU A 229 0.45 -5.55 20.93
CA LEU A 229 1.32 -6.15 19.92
C LEU A 229 0.54 -6.35 18.63
N GLY A 230 1.02 -5.73 17.55
CA GLY A 230 0.46 -5.86 16.21
C GLY A 230 0.95 -7.12 15.49
N THR A 231 0.05 -7.80 14.78
CA THR A 231 0.34 -8.88 13.84
C THR A 231 -0.24 -8.51 12.47
N PRO A 232 0.56 -8.43 11.40
CA PRO A 232 0.04 -8.17 10.06
C PRO A 232 -0.98 -9.25 9.67
N VAL A 233 -2.16 -8.83 9.21
CA VAL A 233 -3.21 -9.73 8.69
C VAL A 233 -3.39 -9.62 7.18
N GLY A 234 -2.52 -8.85 6.52
CA GLY A 234 -2.45 -8.70 5.08
C GLY A 234 -3.40 -7.65 4.52
N GLU A 235 -3.78 -7.84 3.26
CA GLU A 235 -4.59 -6.90 2.50
C GLU A 235 -6.08 -7.13 2.75
N GLN A 236 -6.75 -6.07 3.21
CA GLN A 236 -8.20 -5.99 3.34
C GLN A 236 -8.72 -4.98 2.31
N CYS A 237 -9.98 -5.07 1.96
CA CYS A 237 -10.62 -4.11 1.08
C CYS A 237 -11.73 -3.41 1.85
N TRP A 238 -11.84 -2.09 1.67
CA TRP A 238 -12.75 -1.26 2.43
C TRP A 238 -13.64 -0.42 1.52
N ASP A 239 -14.95 -0.66 1.60
CA ASP A 239 -15.97 0.20 1.00
C ASP A 239 -16.32 1.34 1.97
N ARG A 240 -15.77 2.52 1.68
CA ARG A 240 -15.92 3.75 2.45
C ARG A 240 -17.31 4.35 2.34
N LEU A 241 -18.05 4.08 1.26
CA LEU A 241 -19.42 4.57 1.09
C LEU A 241 -20.44 3.74 1.85
N ALA A 242 -20.24 2.42 1.88
CA ALA A 242 -21.09 1.53 2.67
C ALA A 242 -20.91 1.75 4.18
N GLU A 243 -19.93 2.57 4.59
CA GLU A 243 -19.48 2.72 5.99
C GLU A 243 -19.21 1.38 6.67
N ALA A 244 -18.88 0.35 5.88
CA ALA A 244 -18.57 -0.99 6.34
C ALA A 244 -17.16 -1.01 6.94
N THR A 245 -16.86 -2.00 7.77
CA THR A 245 -15.46 -2.27 8.16
C THR A 245 -14.68 -2.88 7.00
N PRO A 246 -13.35 -2.71 6.96
CA PRO A 246 -12.51 -3.46 6.05
C PRO A 246 -12.70 -4.97 6.24
N VAL A 247 -12.81 -5.70 5.12
CA VAL A 247 -12.98 -7.16 5.06
C VAL A 247 -11.97 -7.78 4.12
N ALA A 248 -11.83 -9.11 4.14
CA ALA A 248 -10.91 -9.77 3.22
C ALA A 248 -11.35 -9.47 1.78
N CYS A 249 -10.41 -9.14 0.90
CA CYS A 249 -10.76 -8.68 -0.46
C CYS A 249 -11.58 -9.70 -1.26
N GLU A 250 -11.42 -11.01 -0.97
CA GLU A 250 -12.22 -12.09 -1.57
C GLU A 250 -13.69 -12.12 -1.11
N GLN A 251 -14.00 -11.48 0.02
CA GLN A 251 -15.35 -11.40 0.59
C GLN A 251 -16.15 -10.23 0.02
N LEU A 252 -15.49 -9.25 -0.63
CA LEU A 252 -16.22 -8.26 -1.42
C LEU A 252 -16.83 -8.98 -2.63
N PRO A 253 -18.16 -8.85 -2.87
CA PRO A 253 -18.80 -9.51 -4.00
C PRO A 253 -18.04 -9.18 -5.29
N ALA A 254 -17.74 -10.16 -6.15
CA ALA A 254 -16.93 -9.94 -7.36
C ALA A 254 -17.54 -8.92 -8.37
N MET A 255 -18.83 -8.58 -8.23
CA MET A 255 -19.48 -7.49 -8.99
C MET A 255 -19.29 -6.11 -8.34
N ASP A 256 -18.81 -6.07 -7.09
CA ASP A 256 -18.66 -4.93 -6.20
C ASP A 256 -17.23 -4.81 -5.61
N ALA A 257 -16.29 -5.68 -5.98
CA ALA A 257 -14.88 -5.38 -5.80
C ALA A 257 -14.53 -4.42 -6.94
N ASP A 258 -14.70 -3.09 -6.72
CA ASP A 258 -14.14 -2.13 -7.67
C ASP A 258 -12.66 -2.41 -7.72
N PRO A 259 -12.11 -2.92 -8.82
CA PRO A 259 -10.75 -3.37 -8.77
C PRO A 259 -9.81 -2.16 -8.82
N SER A 260 -10.27 -0.90 -8.67
CA SER A 260 -9.48 0.27 -8.23
C SER A 260 -8.89 0.05 -6.84
N LEU A 261 -9.56 -0.78 -6.04
CA LEU A 261 -9.13 -1.29 -4.75
C LEU A 261 -7.74 -1.91 -4.75
N MET A 262 -7.29 -2.52 -5.84
CA MET A 262 -5.97 -3.16 -5.90
C MET A 262 -4.91 -2.27 -6.54
N PHE A 263 -5.25 -1.01 -6.86
CA PHE A 263 -4.47 -0.19 -7.77
C PHE A 263 -4.12 1.13 -7.09
N PRO A 264 -2.84 1.35 -6.79
CA PRO A 264 -2.44 2.61 -6.19
C PRO A 264 -2.53 3.74 -7.21
N VAL A 265 -2.74 4.95 -6.70
CA VAL A 265 -2.73 6.18 -7.49
C VAL A 265 -1.51 6.20 -8.37
N VAL A 266 -1.75 6.46 -9.65
CA VAL A 266 -0.67 6.72 -10.58
C VAL A 266 -0.16 8.12 -10.24
N GLU A 267 0.94 8.22 -9.50
CA GLU A 267 1.51 9.54 -9.20
C GLU A 267 2.09 10.16 -10.48
N ASP A 268 1.85 11.46 -10.65
CA ASP A 268 2.53 12.25 -11.65
C ASP A 268 4.01 12.31 -11.29
N ARG A 269 4.84 12.04 -12.30
CA ARG A 269 6.30 12.03 -12.31
C ARG A 269 6.92 12.96 -11.25
N TYR A 270 7.87 12.44 -10.47
CA TYR A 270 8.87 13.32 -9.87
C TYR A 270 9.49 14.17 -11.00
N PRO A 271 9.58 15.50 -10.83
CA PRO A 271 10.13 16.36 -11.87
C PRO A 271 11.55 15.88 -12.21
N VAL A 272 11.77 15.62 -13.49
CA VAL A 272 13.05 15.31 -14.13
C VAL A 272 14.08 16.33 -13.63
N GLY A 273 14.89 15.89 -12.66
CA GLY A 273 15.91 16.68 -12.00
C GLY A 273 17.29 16.26 -12.50
N GLU A 274 18.27 17.15 -12.36
CA GLU A 274 19.68 16.88 -12.67
C GLU A 274 20.15 15.50 -12.16
N PRO A 275 21.18 14.87 -12.78
CA PRO A 275 21.67 13.50 -12.49
C PRO A 275 22.20 13.25 -11.05
N HIS A 276 21.94 14.19 -10.14
CA HIS A 276 22.25 14.15 -8.73
C HIS A 276 20.93 14.24 -7.94
N GLY A 277 20.41 13.08 -7.56
CA GLY A 277 19.23 12.96 -6.69
C GLY A 277 19.62 12.46 -5.30
N GLN A 278 19.01 13.04 -4.26
CA GLN A 278 19.02 12.51 -2.90
C GLN A 278 17.56 12.30 -2.47
N LEU A 279 17.25 11.08 -2.00
CA LEU A 279 15.99 10.79 -1.33
C LEU A 279 16.24 10.64 0.18
N SER A 280 15.21 10.90 0.97
CA SER A 280 15.14 10.67 2.42
C SER A 280 13.79 10.00 2.75
N GLY A 281 13.79 8.91 3.52
CA GLY A 281 12.60 8.10 3.84
C GLY A 281 12.90 7.08 4.95
N ASP A 282 12.36 5.86 4.86
CA ASP A 282 12.69 4.73 5.78
C ASP A 282 14.16 4.27 5.70
N PHE A 283 14.94 4.91 4.84
CA PHE A 283 16.38 4.81 4.70
C PHE A 283 17.02 6.15 5.08
N GLU A 284 18.24 6.10 5.60
CA GLU A 284 18.96 7.32 5.98
C GLU A 284 19.32 8.16 4.75
N LYS A 285 19.76 7.50 3.66
CA LYS A 285 20.24 8.19 2.46
C LYS A 285 20.30 7.30 1.23
N VAL A 286 19.90 7.84 0.07
CA VAL A 286 20.22 7.29 -1.25
C VAL A 286 20.87 8.35 -2.10
N VAL A 287 21.99 8.03 -2.76
CA VAL A 287 22.74 8.94 -3.63
C VAL A 287 23.06 8.28 -4.95
N LEU A 288 22.61 8.88 -6.04
CA LEU A 288 23.05 8.55 -7.39
C LEU A 288 24.18 9.50 -7.80
N ARG A 289 25.35 8.96 -8.11
CA ARG A 289 26.52 9.76 -8.50
C ARG A 289 27.22 9.20 -9.72
N ARG A 290 27.92 10.06 -10.44
CA ARG A 290 28.82 9.67 -11.52
C ARG A 290 30.18 9.26 -10.93
N ALA A 291 30.66 8.07 -11.28
CA ALA A 291 31.94 7.50 -10.87
C ALA A 291 32.79 7.20 -12.12
N GLY A 292 33.50 8.23 -12.62
CA GLY A 292 34.21 8.14 -13.90
C GLY A 292 33.26 8.11 -15.10
N ASP A 293 33.35 7.05 -15.89
CA ASP A 293 32.48 6.81 -17.06
C ASP A 293 31.23 5.99 -16.71
N GLU A 294 31.08 5.58 -15.44
CA GLU A 294 29.94 4.82 -14.94
C GLU A 294 29.14 5.65 -13.93
N PHE A 295 27.96 5.15 -13.58
CA PHE A 295 27.15 5.67 -12.49
C PHE A 295 27.16 4.67 -11.33
N GLU A 296 27.09 5.18 -10.12
CA GLU A 296 27.09 4.40 -8.89
C GLU A 296 25.95 4.88 -8.00
N LEU A 297 25.19 3.93 -7.47
CA LEU A 297 24.13 4.16 -6.51
C LEU A 297 24.66 3.79 -5.12
N SER A 298 24.71 4.75 -4.20
CA SER A 298 24.98 4.54 -2.78
C SER A 298 23.68 4.53 -2.00
N TYR A 299 23.57 3.59 -1.08
CA TYR A 299 22.42 3.34 -0.21
C TYR A 299 22.91 3.22 1.23
N THR A 300 22.39 4.05 2.14
CA THR A 300 22.70 4.03 3.57
C THR A 300 21.47 3.66 4.38
N TRP A 301 21.59 2.58 5.15
CA TRP A 301 20.54 2.08 6.03
C TRP A 301 21.14 1.54 7.32
N ASP A 302 20.56 1.92 8.45
CA ASP A 302 21.05 1.60 9.80
C ASP A 302 22.56 1.91 9.97
N GLY A 303 22.97 3.08 9.49
CA GLY A 303 24.37 3.54 9.48
C GLY A 303 25.33 2.78 8.54
N VAL A 304 24.86 1.77 7.80
CA VAL A 304 25.68 0.97 6.88
C VAL A 304 25.50 1.47 5.45
N GLU A 305 26.59 1.94 4.84
CA GLU A 305 26.62 2.35 3.42
C GLU A 305 26.97 1.15 2.52
N SER A 306 26.13 0.91 1.52
CA SER A 306 26.32 -0.07 0.45
C SER A 306 26.29 0.62 -0.90
N THR A 307 26.98 0.06 -1.90
CA THR A 307 27.06 0.65 -3.25
C THR A 307 26.77 -0.39 -4.33
N ALA A 308 26.15 0.06 -5.43
CA ALA A 308 25.86 -0.76 -6.59
C ALA A 308 26.19 0.01 -7.89
N PRO A 309 26.80 -0.63 -8.90
CA PRO A 309 27.03 0.01 -10.20
C PRO A 309 25.71 0.13 -10.98
N VAL A 310 25.48 1.29 -11.59
CA VAL A 310 24.33 1.57 -12.46
C VAL A 310 24.80 1.52 -13.91
N ARG A 311 24.51 0.40 -14.58
CA ARG A 311 24.99 0.10 -15.94
C ARG A 311 24.14 0.77 -17.01
N THR A 312 24.42 2.04 -17.30
CA THR A 312 23.80 2.78 -18.41
C THR A 312 24.80 3.73 -19.07
N VAL A 313 24.56 4.06 -20.35
CA VAL A 313 25.36 5.04 -21.12
C VAL A 313 24.74 6.44 -21.13
N VAL A 314 23.47 6.55 -20.72
CA VAL A 314 22.78 7.83 -20.55
C VAL A 314 22.74 8.19 -19.08
N ALA A 315 22.51 9.46 -18.76
CA ALA A 315 22.35 9.89 -17.38
C ALA A 315 21.11 9.20 -16.75
N PRO A 316 21.28 8.42 -15.67
CA PRO A 316 20.16 7.87 -14.92
C PRO A 316 19.60 8.90 -13.93
N GLU A 317 18.35 8.67 -13.54
CA GLU A 317 17.60 9.47 -12.58
C GLU A 317 17.04 8.58 -11.47
N LEU A 318 16.97 9.16 -10.27
CA LEU A 318 16.40 8.49 -9.10
C LEU A 318 14.90 8.76 -9.07
N LEU A 319 14.08 7.74 -9.33
CA LEU A 319 12.63 7.89 -9.47
C LEU A 319 11.86 7.74 -8.16
N GLY A 320 12.43 7.04 -7.17
CA GLY A 320 11.75 6.83 -5.89
C GLY A 320 12.27 5.61 -5.13
N SER A 321 11.70 5.37 -3.96
CA SER A 321 11.77 4.10 -3.23
C SER A 321 10.45 3.36 -3.43
N ALA A 322 10.51 2.09 -3.79
CA ALA A 322 9.37 1.46 -4.47
C ALA A 322 8.89 0.14 -3.91
N ILE A 323 9.64 -0.51 -3.02
CA ILE A 323 9.26 -1.87 -2.60
C ILE A 323 9.55 -2.08 -1.12
N ALA A 324 8.50 -2.34 -0.34
CA ALA A 324 8.62 -3.13 0.89
C ALA A 324 9.00 -4.55 0.47
N SER A 325 10.29 -4.85 0.49
CA SER A 325 10.77 -6.20 0.23
C SER A 325 10.47 -7.10 1.43
N SER A 326 10.43 -8.41 1.23
CA SER A 326 10.45 -9.40 2.33
C SER A 326 11.73 -9.32 3.18
N LEU A 327 12.71 -8.50 2.80
CA LEU A 327 14.02 -8.36 3.41
C LEU A 327 14.09 -7.18 4.40
N ASP A 328 12.94 -6.66 4.85
CA ASP A 328 12.80 -5.50 5.76
C ASP A 328 13.50 -4.22 5.28
N ALA A 329 13.94 -4.18 4.02
CA ALA A 329 14.70 -3.07 3.46
C ALA A 329 14.01 -2.49 2.20
N PRO A 330 13.97 -1.16 2.05
CA PRO A 330 13.37 -0.52 0.90
C PRO A 330 14.19 -0.73 -0.38
N ALA A 331 13.50 -1.05 -1.48
CA ALA A 331 14.10 -1.03 -2.81
C ALA A 331 14.07 0.36 -3.44
N VAL A 332 15.05 0.66 -4.30
CA VAL A 332 15.23 1.92 -5.01
C VAL A 332 15.01 1.74 -6.51
N VAL A 333 14.28 2.66 -7.14
CA VAL A 333 14.05 2.64 -8.59
C VAL A 333 14.87 3.72 -9.28
N VAL A 334 15.65 3.29 -10.26
CA VAL A 334 16.45 4.17 -11.12
C VAL A 334 15.88 4.12 -12.53
N GLY A 335 15.50 5.29 -13.06
CA GLY A 335 15.03 5.48 -14.43
C GLY A 335 16.15 5.94 -15.34
N TYR A 336 16.07 5.61 -16.63
CA TYR A 336 16.95 6.19 -17.64
C TYR A 336 16.30 6.13 -19.02
N GLU A 337 16.56 7.15 -19.85
CA GLU A 337 16.03 7.22 -21.20
C GLU A 337 16.64 6.15 -22.12
N SER A 338 15.82 5.52 -22.95
CA SER A 338 16.22 4.48 -23.89
C SER A 338 15.45 4.63 -25.20
N GLY A 339 15.78 5.69 -25.96
CA GLY A 339 15.02 6.07 -27.16
C GLY A 339 13.71 6.74 -26.76
N ASP A 340 12.59 6.30 -27.34
CA ASP A 340 11.25 6.85 -27.07
C ASP A 340 10.60 6.21 -25.82
N SER A 341 11.39 5.70 -24.89
CA SER A 341 10.91 4.99 -23.71
C SER A 341 11.87 5.20 -22.54
N THR A 342 11.33 5.26 -21.35
CA THR A 342 12.08 5.25 -20.09
C THR A 342 12.21 3.81 -19.63
N ARG A 343 13.44 3.34 -19.41
CA ARG A 343 13.70 2.06 -18.73
C ARG A 343 13.86 2.30 -17.25
N MET A 344 13.39 1.35 -16.46
CA MET A 344 13.58 1.34 -15.01
C MET A 344 14.40 0.13 -14.60
N GLN A 345 15.26 0.33 -13.60
CA GLN A 345 16.03 -0.72 -12.94
C GLN A 345 15.83 -0.59 -11.43
N VAL A 346 15.52 -1.69 -10.77
CA VAL A 346 15.33 -1.73 -9.32
C VAL A 346 16.60 -2.23 -8.65
N TYR A 347 16.95 -1.60 -7.54
CA TYR A 347 18.07 -1.96 -6.67
C TYR A 347 17.54 -2.26 -5.27
N ALA A 348 17.97 -3.35 -4.66
CA ALA A 348 17.59 -3.68 -3.29
C ALA A 348 18.76 -4.36 -2.56
N PRO A 349 18.78 -4.32 -1.22
CA PRO A 349 19.61 -5.21 -0.43
C PRO A 349 19.18 -6.66 -0.67
N THR A 350 20.13 -7.54 -0.93
CA THR A 350 19.91 -8.98 -1.17
C THR A 350 20.86 -9.80 -0.31
N SER A 351 20.72 -11.12 -0.34
CA SER A 351 21.70 -12.02 0.28
C SER A 351 23.14 -11.85 -0.26
N GLU A 352 23.29 -11.28 -1.46
CA GLU A 352 24.57 -10.99 -2.12
C GLU A 352 25.02 -9.52 -1.97
N GLY A 353 24.30 -8.72 -1.19
CA GLY A 353 24.53 -7.29 -0.99
C GLY A 353 23.57 -6.41 -1.79
N PHE A 354 23.84 -5.10 -1.82
CA PHE A 354 23.02 -4.13 -2.55
C PHE A 354 23.32 -4.21 -4.05
N ARG A 355 22.34 -4.59 -4.86
CA ARG A 355 22.52 -4.80 -6.31
C ARG A 355 21.24 -4.55 -7.11
N ALA A 356 21.40 -4.45 -8.42
CA ALA A 356 20.30 -4.48 -9.35
C ALA A 356 19.60 -5.86 -9.31
N LEU A 357 18.27 -5.83 -9.31
CA LEU A 357 17.43 -7.04 -9.36
C LEU A 357 17.16 -7.45 -10.80
N ASP A 358 17.20 -8.77 -11.05
CA ASP A 358 16.86 -9.33 -12.36
C ASP A 358 15.33 -9.48 -12.49
N VAL A 359 14.76 -9.18 -13.65
CA VAL A 359 13.32 -9.38 -13.89
C VAL A 359 13.08 -10.83 -14.33
N ALA A 360 12.32 -11.61 -13.55
CA ALA A 360 12.27 -13.08 -13.65
C ALA A 360 11.93 -13.63 -15.04
N ASP A 361 11.10 -12.93 -15.80
CA ASP A 361 10.67 -13.31 -17.16
C ASP A 361 11.14 -12.34 -18.25
N GLY A 362 11.98 -11.37 -17.89
CA GLY A 362 12.51 -10.37 -18.81
C GLY A 362 11.46 -9.40 -19.36
N ARG A 363 10.25 -9.32 -18.76
CA ARG A 363 9.28 -8.27 -19.07
C ARG A 363 9.93 -6.88 -18.92
N PHE A 364 9.44 -5.95 -19.72
CA PHE A 364 9.91 -4.57 -19.67
C PHE A 364 9.52 -3.94 -18.33
N LEU A 365 10.42 -3.16 -17.75
CA LEU A 365 10.13 -2.25 -16.64
C LEU A 365 10.42 -0.84 -17.13
N GLY A 366 9.40 0.03 -17.09
CA GLY A 366 9.50 1.35 -17.67
C GLY A 366 8.19 1.96 -18.16
N ASP A 367 8.34 3.10 -18.83
CA ASP A 367 7.29 3.88 -19.48
C ASP A 367 7.61 4.00 -20.97
N GLY A 368 6.66 3.68 -21.85
CA GLY A 368 6.86 3.79 -23.30
C GLY A 368 6.02 2.84 -24.12
N PHE A 369 6.48 2.54 -25.34
CA PHE A 369 5.76 1.72 -26.31
C PHE A 369 6.51 0.42 -26.62
N LEU A 370 5.84 -0.71 -26.44
CA LEU A 370 6.37 -2.03 -26.70
C LEU A 370 5.83 -2.59 -28.01
N ALA A 371 6.68 -3.30 -28.76
CA ALA A 371 6.23 -4.00 -29.95
C ALA A 371 5.31 -5.17 -29.54
N GLY A 372 4.02 -5.03 -29.84
CA GLY A 372 3.02 -6.07 -29.68
C GLY A 372 3.03 -7.09 -30.82
N SER A 373 2.24 -8.16 -30.65
CA SER A 373 1.98 -9.12 -31.73
C SER A 373 1.30 -8.42 -32.91
N GLY A 374 1.79 -8.66 -34.13
CA GLY A 374 1.21 -8.06 -35.34
C GLY A 374 1.76 -6.67 -35.70
N GLY A 375 2.80 -6.19 -35.02
CA GLY A 375 3.48 -4.93 -35.36
C GLY A 375 2.79 -3.67 -34.84
N GLN A 376 1.76 -3.82 -34.01
CA GLN A 376 1.20 -2.74 -33.21
C GLN A 376 2.16 -2.38 -32.08
N TYR A 377 2.12 -1.13 -31.63
CA TYR A 377 2.83 -0.68 -30.44
C TYR A 377 1.82 -0.57 -29.30
N LEU A 378 2.11 -1.25 -28.19
CA LEU A 378 1.28 -1.27 -26.99
C LEU A 378 1.95 -0.37 -25.95
N HIS A 379 1.19 0.55 -25.39
CA HIS A 379 1.69 1.42 -24.33
C HIS A 379 1.93 0.60 -23.05
N GLN A 380 3.05 0.81 -22.38
CA GLN A 380 3.31 0.28 -21.04
C GLN A 380 3.74 1.43 -20.14
N ARG A 381 3.17 1.48 -18.93
CA ARG A 381 3.61 2.38 -17.86
C ARG A 381 4.01 1.57 -16.63
N THR A 382 5.04 2.02 -15.94
CA THR A 382 5.49 1.48 -14.64
C THR A 382 5.54 2.63 -13.65
N TRP A 383 5.04 2.41 -12.44
CA TRP A 383 4.98 3.44 -11.39
C TRP A 383 5.19 2.81 -10.00
N THR A 384 5.54 3.67 -9.05
CA THR A 384 5.65 3.33 -7.64
C THR A 384 4.41 3.82 -6.92
N SER A 385 3.85 3.01 -6.04
CA SER A 385 2.73 3.39 -5.20
C SER A 385 3.18 4.07 -3.91
N GLN A 386 2.30 4.85 -3.28
CA GLN A 386 2.53 5.39 -1.93
C GLN A 386 2.84 4.31 -0.87
N ARG A 387 2.33 3.09 -1.05
CA ARG A 387 2.61 1.96 -0.16
C ARG A 387 3.89 1.20 -0.48
N SER A 388 4.82 1.82 -1.22
CA SER A 388 6.05 1.17 -1.63
C SER A 388 5.80 -0.17 -2.32
N GLY A 389 4.95 -0.18 -3.35
CA GLY A 389 4.79 -1.27 -4.31
C GLY A 389 5.17 -0.77 -5.70
N LEU A 390 5.83 -1.61 -6.49
CA LEU A 390 6.14 -1.32 -7.89
C LEU A 390 5.09 -1.99 -8.77
N TRP A 391 4.53 -1.23 -9.72
CA TRP A 391 3.42 -1.65 -10.56
C TRP A 391 3.73 -1.38 -12.02
N SER A 392 3.25 -2.26 -12.90
CA SER A 392 3.24 -2.03 -14.34
C SER A 392 1.84 -2.29 -14.90
N ALA A 393 1.52 -1.58 -15.96
CA ALA A 393 0.32 -1.79 -16.76
C ALA A 393 0.71 -1.76 -18.23
N GLN A 394 0.44 -2.84 -18.94
CA GLN A 394 0.68 -2.97 -20.37
C GLN A 394 -0.66 -3.00 -21.10
N GLN A 395 -0.84 -2.15 -22.09
CA GLN A 395 -2.03 -2.08 -22.90
C GLN A 395 -2.29 -3.44 -23.56
N VAL A 396 -3.52 -3.96 -23.46
CA VAL A 396 -3.90 -5.27 -24.01
C VAL A 396 -3.98 -5.22 -25.52
N SER A 397 -4.57 -4.15 -26.07
CA SER A 397 -4.77 -3.95 -27.51
C SER A 397 -4.70 -2.47 -27.87
N ALA A 398 -4.14 -2.14 -29.03
CA ALA A 398 -4.15 -0.79 -29.56
C ALA A 398 -5.58 -0.26 -29.84
N ASP A 399 -6.54 -1.17 -30.07
CA ASP A 399 -7.95 -0.84 -30.32
C ASP A 399 -8.74 -0.61 -29.02
N GLU A 400 -8.15 -0.94 -27.86
CA GLU A 400 -8.74 -0.76 -26.52
C GLU A 400 -7.77 0.10 -25.67
N PRO A 401 -7.68 1.43 -25.93
CA PRO A 401 -6.66 2.33 -25.37
C PRO A 401 -6.66 2.42 -23.84
N ASP A 402 -7.80 2.14 -23.23
CA ASP A 402 -7.98 2.20 -21.80
C ASP A 402 -7.84 0.83 -21.13
N ARG A 403 -7.56 -0.26 -21.86
CA ARG A 403 -7.50 -1.61 -21.30
C ARG A 403 -6.07 -2.10 -21.15
N TYR A 404 -5.71 -2.49 -19.93
CA TYR A 404 -4.35 -2.86 -19.55
C TYR A 404 -4.31 -4.19 -18.79
N LEU A 405 -3.31 -5.02 -19.08
CA LEU A 405 -2.85 -6.10 -18.22
C LEU A 405 -1.96 -5.52 -17.14
N VAL A 406 -2.23 -5.88 -15.90
CA VAL A 406 -1.63 -5.23 -14.73
C VAL A 406 -0.79 -6.24 -13.97
N THR A 407 0.40 -5.80 -13.59
CA THR A 407 1.37 -6.60 -12.86
C THR A 407 1.84 -5.82 -11.63
N ARG A 408 1.72 -6.43 -10.47
CA ARG A 408 2.43 -6.01 -9.26
C ARG A 408 3.80 -6.69 -9.25
N TRP A 409 4.83 -5.99 -8.84
CA TRP A 409 6.18 -6.53 -8.74
C TRP A 409 6.53 -6.80 -7.28
N THR A 410 7.00 -8.01 -7.01
CA THR A 410 7.50 -8.42 -5.70
C THR A 410 8.98 -8.76 -5.79
N VAL A 411 9.72 -8.59 -4.69
CA VAL A 411 11.14 -8.94 -4.62
C VAL A 411 11.27 -10.33 -4.02
N ASP A 412 11.90 -11.24 -4.75
CA ASP A 412 12.32 -12.57 -4.29
C ASP A 412 13.85 -12.65 -4.36
N ASP A 413 14.50 -12.38 -3.21
CA ASP A 413 15.95 -12.25 -3.02
C ASP A 413 16.63 -11.36 -4.08
N THR A 414 17.09 -11.95 -5.18
CA THR A 414 17.82 -11.26 -6.26
C THR A 414 16.97 -10.95 -7.49
N THR A 415 15.68 -11.29 -7.46
CA THR A 415 14.77 -11.21 -8.61
C THR A 415 13.52 -10.40 -8.33
N LEU A 416 13.01 -9.71 -9.35
CA LEU A 416 11.67 -9.16 -9.39
C LEU A 416 10.73 -10.17 -10.03
N VAL A 417 9.76 -10.62 -9.24
CA VAL A 417 8.76 -11.59 -9.65
C VAL A 417 7.46 -10.85 -9.98
N PRO A 418 6.92 -11.05 -11.20
CA PRO A 418 5.61 -10.50 -11.55
C PRO A 418 4.51 -11.27 -10.82
N ASP A 419 3.61 -10.53 -10.20
CA ASP A 419 2.34 -11.01 -9.66
C ASP A 419 1.21 -10.41 -10.49
N ASP A 420 0.68 -11.21 -11.42
CA ASP A 420 -0.30 -10.78 -12.42
C ASP A 420 -1.68 -10.53 -11.77
N GLN A 421 -2.15 -9.29 -11.85
CA GLN A 421 -3.39 -8.83 -11.22
C GLN A 421 -4.60 -8.89 -12.17
N GLY A 422 -4.38 -9.34 -13.42
CA GLY A 422 -5.41 -9.41 -14.46
C GLY A 422 -5.57 -8.11 -15.26
N GLU A 423 -6.68 -8.02 -15.99
CA GLU A 423 -6.99 -6.85 -16.81
C GLU A 423 -7.72 -5.76 -16.02
N ALA A 424 -7.48 -4.50 -16.38
CA ALA A 424 -8.15 -3.35 -15.83
C ALA A 424 -8.37 -2.26 -16.86
N CYS A 425 -9.44 -1.49 -16.69
CA CYS A 425 -9.63 -0.24 -17.41
C CYS A 425 -8.94 0.90 -16.68
N LEU A 426 -7.96 1.57 -17.28
CA LEU A 426 -7.17 2.64 -16.68
C LEU A 426 -7.21 3.90 -17.53
N ASP A 427 -7.50 5.03 -16.89
CA ASP A 427 -7.36 6.38 -17.45
C ASP A 427 -6.12 7.03 -16.87
N PHE A 428 -4.98 6.84 -17.54
CA PHE A 428 -3.70 7.42 -17.15
C PHE A 428 -3.66 8.95 -17.23
N SER A 429 -4.60 9.59 -17.93
CA SER A 429 -4.65 11.06 -17.99
C SER A 429 -5.26 11.66 -16.73
N ARG A 430 -6.09 10.87 -16.04
CA ARG A 430 -6.74 11.23 -14.77
C ARG A 430 -6.22 10.42 -13.59
N ASN A 431 -5.20 9.59 -13.82
CA ASN A 431 -4.56 8.74 -12.83
C ASN A 431 -5.57 7.88 -12.02
N ARG A 432 -6.56 7.29 -12.72
CA ARG A 432 -7.64 6.50 -12.08
C ARG A 432 -7.99 5.24 -12.87
N ARG A 433 -8.55 4.25 -12.18
CA ARG A 433 -9.24 3.12 -12.82
C ARG A 433 -10.63 3.55 -13.30
N LEU A 434 -11.11 2.93 -14.37
CA LEU A 434 -12.46 3.10 -14.89
C LEU A 434 -13.30 1.82 -14.63
N PRO A 435 -14.63 1.92 -14.57
CA PRO A 435 -15.50 0.74 -14.55
C PRO A 435 -15.28 -0.11 -15.81
N ASP A 436 -15.26 -1.44 -15.68
CA ASP A 436 -14.98 -2.34 -16.82
C ASP A 436 -15.91 -2.12 -18.02
N ALA A 437 -17.17 -1.72 -17.77
CA ALA A 437 -18.17 -1.41 -18.80
C ALA A 437 -17.83 -0.16 -19.65
N THR A 438 -16.84 0.63 -19.24
CA THR A 438 -16.44 1.86 -19.94
C THR A 438 -15.22 1.68 -20.84
N CYS A 439 -14.50 0.56 -20.75
CA CYS A 439 -13.40 0.24 -21.66
C CYS A 439 -13.87 0.22 -23.12
N GLY A 440 -13.20 0.98 -23.99
CA GLY A 440 -13.44 0.95 -25.44
C GLY A 440 -14.69 1.69 -25.91
N ALA A 441 -15.35 2.46 -25.05
CA ALA A 441 -16.47 3.33 -25.42
C ALA A 441 -16.04 4.69 -26.02
N SER A 442 -14.73 4.91 -26.20
CA SER A 442 -14.11 6.16 -26.67
C SER A 442 -14.12 6.33 -28.18
#